data_AF-A0A7C2E4S9-F1
#
_entry.id   AF-A0A7C2E4S9-F1
#
_cell.length_a   1.000
_cell.length_b   1.000
_cell.length_c   1.000
_cell.angle_alpha   90.00
_cell.angle_beta   90.00
_cell.angle_gamma   90.00
#
_symmetry.space_group_name_H-M   'P 1'
#
loop_
_entity.id
_entity.type
_entity.pdbx_description
1 polymer ?
#
loop_
_entity_poly.entity_id
_entity_poly.type
_entity_poly.pdbx_seq_one_letter_code
_entity_poly.pdbx_strand_id
1 'polypeptide(L)' 'MERHRRHLRLFFLPGYSPDLNPDEFLNQDVKTNAVGRQRPRDKTELMDNVRRYLWSTQRRPRKVRRYFHHPSVRYAA' A
#
# COMPACT_ATOMS: atom_id res chain seq x y z
N MET A 1 19.55 15.81 -7.67
CA MET A 1 18.09 16.00 -7.44
C MET A 1 17.38 16.79 -8.55
N GLU A 2 18.10 17.43 -9.48
CA GLU A 2 17.51 18.42 -10.39
C GLU A 2 16.87 17.84 -11.68
N ARG A 3 17.23 16.62 -12.08
CA ARG A 3 16.84 16.02 -13.37
C ARG A 3 15.37 15.59 -13.53
N HIS A 4 14.58 15.52 -12.44
CA HIS A 4 13.17 15.04 -12.51
C HIS A 4 12.18 15.93 -11.74
N ARG A 5 12.56 17.17 -11.40
CA ARG A 5 11.74 18.09 -10.58
C ARG A 5 10.34 18.35 -11.15
N ARG A 6 10.12 18.15 -12.45
CA ARG A 6 8.82 18.30 -13.13
C ARG A 6 7.92 17.06 -13.07
N HIS A 7 8.44 15.89 -12.68
CA HIS A 7 7.72 14.61 -12.71
C HIS A 7 7.45 14.01 -11.32
N LEU A 8 8.04 14.59 -10.27
CA LEU A 8 7.89 14.14 -8.89
C LEU A 8 7.28 15.26 -8.06
N ARG A 9 6.22 14.92 -7.31
CA ARG A 9 5.60 15.81 -6.33
C ARG A 9 5.85 15.24 -4.94
N LEU A 10 6.32 16.09 -4.03
CA LEU A 10 6.52 15.74 -2.63
C LEU A 10 5.31 16.20 -1.81
N PHE A 11 4.80 15.33 -0.95
CA PHE A 11 3.75 15.64 0.00
C PHE A 11 4.31 15.48 1.41
N PHE A 12 4.15 16.49 2.25
CA PHE A 12 4.55 16.45 3.64
C PHE A 12 3.35 16.07 4.49
N LEU A 13 3.49 14.97 5.24
CA LEU A 13 2.51 14.56 6.23
C LEU A 13 2.94 15.06 7.61
N PRO A 14 2.00 15.52 8.46
CA PRO A 14 2.29 15.76 9.87
C PRO A 14 2.79 14.46 10.52
N GLY A 15 3.62 14.60 11.55
CA GLY A 15 4.08 13.46 12.35
C GLY A 15 2.89 12.65 12.90
N TYR A 16 3.07 11.34 13.04
CA TYR A 16 2.07 10.42 13.63
C TYR A 16 0.67 10.50 13.00
N SER A 17 0.56 10.76 11.69
CA SER A 17 -0.72 10.84 10.98
C SER A 17 -0.95 9.65 10.02
N PRO A 18 -1.11 8.40 10.54
CA PRO A 18 -1.26 7.22 9.70
C PRO A 18 -2.51 7.28 8.82
N ASP A 19 -3.59 7.93 9.28
CA ASP A 19 -4.84 8.08 8.53
C ASP A 19 -4.69 8.92 7.24
N LEU A 20 -3.57 9.65 7.11
CA LEU A 20 -3.23 10.41 5.91
C LEU A 20 -2.32 9.62 4.95
N ASN A 21 -1.87 8.43 5.30
CA ASN A 21 -1.01 7.63 4.44
C ASN A 21 -1.85 6.60 3.63
N PRO A 22 -1.94 6.71 2.29
CA PRO A 22 -2.66 5.73 1.46
C PRO A 22 -2.12 4.30 1.62
N ASP A 23 -0.84 4.15 1.99
CA ASP A 23 -0.23 2.84 2.21
C ASP A 23 -0.88 2.09 3.38
N GLU A 24 -1.52 2.76 4.33
CA GLU A 24 -2.22 2.07 5.42
C GLU A 24 -3.40 1.24 4.91
N PHE A 25 -4.08 1.68 3.84
CA PHE A 25 -5.13 0.89 3.20
C PHE A 25 -4.56 -0.36 2.52
N LEU A 26 -3.41 -0.24 1.86
CA LEU A 26 -2.69 -1.38 1.29
C LEU A 26 -2.22 -2.33 2.40
N ASN A 27 -1.63 -1.79 3.47
CA ASN A 27 -1.12 -2.54 4.61
C ASN A 27 -2.23 -3.32 5.29
N GLN A 28 -3.38 -2.70 5.53
CA GLN A 28 -4.55 -3.37 6.08
C GLN A 28 -5.01 -4.51 5.16
N ASP A 29 -5.11 -4.25 3.86
CA ASP A 29 -5.56 -5.25 2.88
C ASP A 29 -4.59 -6.44 2.75
N VAL A 30 -3.27 -6.21 2.78
CA VAL A 30 -2.23 -7.25 2.83
C VAL A 30 -2.31 -8.02 4.15
N LYS A 31 -2.39 -7.32 5.29
CA LYS A 31 -2.50 -7.94 6.62
C LYS A 31 -3.72 -8.86 6.68
N THR A 32 -4.87 -8.42 6.19
CA THR A 32 -6.10 -9.22 6.21
C THR A 32 -6.05 -10.40 5.22
N ASN A 33 -5.60 -10.18 3.98
CA ASN A 33 -5.78 -11.16 2.92
C ASN A 33 -4.57 -12.04 2.62
N ALA A 34 -3.35 -11.56 2.87
CA ALA A 34 -2.12 -12.31 2.62
C ALA A 34 -1.67 -13.12 3.85
N VAL A 35 -1.92 -12.62 5.06
CA VAL A 35 -1.35 -13.20 6.30
C VAL A 35 -2.38 -13.44 7.40
N GLY A 36 -3.54 -12.79 7.34
CA GLY A 36 -4.57 -12.88 8.39
C GLY A 36 -5.41 -14.15 8.35
N ARG A 37 -5.46 -14.85 7.21
CA ARG A 37 -6.26 -16.08 7.06
C ARG A 37 -5.54 -17.35 7.52
N GLN A 38 -4.22 -17.37 7.45
CA GLN A 38 -3.41 -18.51 7.85
C GLN A 38 -2.07 -18.00 8.38
N ARG A 39 -1.73 -18.40 9.60
CA ARG A 39 -0.46 -18.04 10.21
C ARG A 39 0.69 -18.73 9.45
N PRO A 40 1.65 -17.99 8.87
CA PRO A 40 2.81 -18.60 8.25
C PRO A 40 3.69 -19.27 9.31
N ARG A 41 4.30 -20.39 8.94
CA ARG A 41 5.18 -21.21 9.80
C ARG A 41 6.53 -20.55 10.02
N ASP A 42 7.03 -19.85 9.01
CA ASP A 42 8.32 -19.18 9.03
C ASP A 42 8.30 -17.87 8.21
N LYS A 43 9.44 -17.17 8.23
CA LYS A 43 9.63 -15.91 7.51
C LYS A 43 9.56 -16.08 5.99
N THR A 44 9.98 -17.22 5.46
CA THR A 44 9.98 -17.47 4.02
C THR A 44 8.55 -17.59 3.51
N GLU A 45 7.72 -18.39 4.18
CA GLU A 45 6.30 -18.55 3.87
C GLU A 45 5.54 -17.22 4.01
N LEU A 46 5.86 -16.41 5.04
CA LEU A 46 5.31 -15.06 5.19
C LEU A 46 5.62 -14.18 3.97
N MET A 47 6.89 -14.15 3.53
CA MET A 47 7.32 -13.34 2.40
C MET A 47 6.69 -13.78 1.08
N ASP A 48 6.57 -15.09 0.86
CA ASP A 48 5.98 -15.64 -0.35
C ASP A 48 4.47 -15.35 -0.43
N ASN A 49 3.76 -15.45 0.70
CA ASN A 49 2.35 -15.08 0.78
C ASN A 49 2.14 -13.59 0.46
N VAL A 50 2.95 -12.71 1.05
CA VAL A 50 2.89 -11.26 0.77
C VAL A 50 3.19 -10.96 -0.69
N ARG A 51 4.26 -11.52 -1.27
CA ARG A 51 4.63 -11.31 -2.68
C ARG A 51 3.55 -11.78 -3.64
N ARG A 52 3.04 -13.01 -3.44
CA ARG A 52 1.96 -13.57 -4.28
C ARG A 52 0.73 -12.68 -4.26
N TYR A 53 0.38 -12.19 -3.08
CA TYR A 53 -0.76 -11.28 -2.91
C TYR A 53 -0.54 -9.95 -3.64
N LEU A 54 0.62 -9.31 -3.44
CA LEU A 54 0.96 -8.04 -4.09
C LEU A 54 1.00 -8.16 -5.62
N TRP A 55 1.57 -9.24 -6.17
CA TRP A 55 1.58 -9.49 -7.61
C TRP A 55 0.17 -9.65 -8.19
N SER A 56 -0.74 -10.31 -7.46
CA SER A 56 -2.15 -10.40 -7.86
C SER A 56 -2.84 -9.04 -7.80
N THR A 57 -2.61 -8.26 -6.75
CA THR A 57 -3.17 -6.92 -6.56
C THR A 57 -2.70 -5.93 -7.63
N GLN A 58 -1.42 -5.98 -8.01
CA GLN A 58 -0.86 -5.14 -9.07
C GLN A 58 -1.59 -5.34 -10.41
N ARG A 59 -2.07 -6.56 -10.70
CA ARG A 59 -2.84 -6.88 -11.90
C ARG A 59 -4.32 -6.44 -11.81
N ARG A 60 -4.74 -5.84 -10.70
CA ARG A 60 -6.13 -5.38 -10.44
C ARG A 60 -6.15 -3.85 -10.28
N PRO A 61 -6.07 -3.07 -11.37
CA PRO A 61 -5.95 -1.62 -11.30
C PRO A 61 -7.12 -0.94 -10.56
N ARG A 62 -8.33 -1.50 -10.65
CA ARG A 62 -9.49 -1.01 -9.88
C ARG A 62 -9.29 -1.12 -8.36
N LYS A 63 -8.64 -2.21 -7.90
CA LYS A 63 -8.34 -2.41 -6.48
C LYS A 63 -7.26 -1.44 -6.01
N VAL A 64 -6.20 -1.26 -6.79
CA VAL A 64 -5.12 -0.30 -6.49
C VAL A 64 -5.66 1.12 -6.38
N ARG A 65 -6.47 1.56 -7.36
CA ARG A 65 -7.10 2.90 -7.33
C ARG A 65 -7.94 3.13 -6.08
N ARG A 66 -8.63 2.10 -5.59
CA ARG A 66 -9.50 2.21 -4.41
C ARG A 66 -8.73 2.61 -3.13
N TYR A 67 -7.44 2.29 -3.01
CA TYR A 67 -6.63 2.72 -1.87
C TYR A 67 -6.51 4.25 -1.75
N PHE A 68 -6.71 4.97 -2.85
CA PHE A 68 -6.62 6.43 -2.92
C PHE A 68 -7.99 7.14 -2.84
N HIS A 69 -9.08 6.40 -2.69
CA HIS A 69 -10.44 6.97 -2.72
C HIS A 69 -10.90 7.56 -1.38
N HIS A 70 -10.24 7.23 -0.27
CA HIS A 70 -10.64 7.76 1.03
C HIS A 70 -10.38 9.28 1.11
N PRO A 71 -11.29 10.09 1.67
CA PRO A 71 -11.15 11.55 1.67
C PRO A 71 -9.82 12.04 2.25
N SER A 72 -9.29 11.37 3.29
CA SER A 72 -8.04 11.75 3.96
C SER A 72 -6.78 11.55 3.12
N VAL A 73 -6.82 10.72 2.07
CA VAL A 73 -5.64 10.36 1.25
C VAL A 73 -5.77 10.80 -0.21
N ARG A 74 -6.81 11.58 -0.53
CA ARG A 74 -7.12 12.02 -1.90
C ARG A 74 -6.01 12.89 -2.53
N TYR A 75 -5.12 13.46 -1.72
CA TYR A 75 -3.96 14.20 -2.22
C TYR A 75 -2.99 13.33 -3.03
N ALA A 76 -2.99 12.00 -2.80
CA ALA A 76 -2.09 11.04 -3.44
C ALA A 76 -2.69 10.34 -4.67
N ALA A 77 -3.89 10.74 -5.09
CA ALA A 77 -4.61 10.15 -6.23
C ALA A 77 -4.17 10.71 -7.60
#